data_AF-A0A352FR05-F1
#
_entry.id   AF-A0A352FR05-F1
#
_cell.length_a   1.000
_cell.length_b   1.000
_cell.length_c   1.000
_cell.angle_alpha   90.00
_cell.angle_beta   90.00
_cell.angle_gamma   90.00
#
_symmetry.space_group_name_H-M   'P 1'
#
loop_
_entity.id
_entity.type
_entity.pdbx_description
1 polymer ?
#
loop_
_entity_poly.entity_id
_entity_poly.type
_entity_poly.pdbx_seq_one_letter_code
_entity_poly.pdbx_strand_id
1 'polypeptide(L)'
;LYNNGGFPIKDTNFGESYSANGAPQSLVQIPQPTFEQKRAKGILSFLDPLPRWEISQPGNVLRVFERGGKRRLETALPDKDEDAGKPDKGLSARGLGTAQRTDPVYLGLQKTRLLDPTLNFLGTNDHAGDYRSSGCTACHVIYANDRDVRHSAFYGAAGNLGRSQSADISIPKDESGHPIRHQLTSRIPTSQCMICHMHPGENMVASFMGLTWWDNETDGDKMYPAQQHDPSQSEEQTKLNSNPEAASLRGLWSEQEFLNKTGTPEFNAQLKRTQFADSHGHGWIF
;
A
#
# COMPACT_ATOMS: atom_id res chain seq x y z
N LEU A 1 -14.54 13.09 -0.17
CA LEU A 1 -14.11 14.47 0.16
C LEU A 1 -15.20 15.29 0.85
N TYR A 2 -16.43 15.37 0.30
CA TYR A 2 -17.56 16.10 0.90
C TYR A 2 -17.83 15.77 2.37
N ASN A 3 -18.08 14.49 2.68
CA ASN A 3 -18.39 14.03 4.06
C ASN A 3 -17.27 14.30 5.07
N ASN A 4 -16.03 14.48 4.60
CA ASN A 4 -14.88 14.76 5.44
C ASN A 4 -14.54 16.25 5.50
N GLY A 5 -15.33 17.13 4.87
CA GLY A 5 -15.11 18.58 4.86
C GLY A 5 -13.98 19.05 3.94
N GLY A 6 -13.34 18.16 3.18
CA GLY A 6 -12.21 18.50 2.31
C GLY A 6 -12.61 19.20 1.00
N PHE A 7 -13.87 19.05 0.57
CA PHE A 7 -14.38 19.72 -0.63
C PHE A 7 -15.87 20.02 -0.50
N PRO A 8 -16.36 21.24 -0.79
CA PRO A 8 -17.72 21.67 -0.43
C PRO A 8 -18.82 21.21 -1.40
N ILE A 9 -18.51 20.33 -2.36
CA ILE A 9 -19.43 19.85 -3.39
C ILE A 9 -19.71 18.36 -3.17
N LYS A 10 -20.99 17.99 -3.22
CA LYS A 10 -21.45 16.61 -3.02
C LYS A 10 -21.15 15.71 -4.22
N ASP A 11 -21.31 16.24 -5.43
CA ASP A 11 -20.95 15.53 -6.66
C ASP A 11 -19.43 15.34 -6.72
N THR A 12 -19.00 14.15 -7.11
CA THR A 12 -17.58 13.79 -7.16
C THR A 12 -16.89 14.52 -8.31
N ASN A 13 -15.95 15.42 -7.99
CA ASN A 13 -15.15 16.13 -8.99
C ASN A 13 -13.73 15.57 -9.14
N PHE A 14 -13.32 14.63 -8.29
CA PHE A 14 -11.96 14.11 -8.28
C PHE A 14 -11.94 12.62 -8.58
N GLY A 15 -11.01 12.22 -9.43
CA GLY A 15 -10.79 10.83 -9.81
C GLY A 15 -9.32 10.56 -10.11
N GLU A 16 -9.05 9.36 -10.60
CA GLU A 16 -7.72 8.92 -10.98
C GLU A 16 -7.71 8.54 -12.45
N SER A 17 -6.88 9.24 -13.21
CA SER A 17 -6.63 8.99 -14.62
C SER A 17 -5.22 9.45 -14.92
N TYR A 18 -4.52 8.68 -15.74
CA TYR A 18 -3.13 8.89 -16.05
C TYR A 18 -2.89 8.76 -17.55
N SER A 19 -1.99 9.59 -18.06
CA SER A 19 -1.49 9.47 -19.42
C SER A 19 -0.62 8.21 -19.56
N ALA A 20 -0.27 7.85 -20.80
CA ALA A 20 0.70 6.79 -21.05
C ALA A 20 2.06 7.03 -20.37
N ASN A 21 2.38 8.28 -20.00
CA ASN A 21 3.61 8.64 -19.30
C ASN A 21 3.41 8.75 -17.77
N GLY A 22 2.26 8.32 -17.25
CA GLY A 22 1.92 8.41 -15.82
C GLY A 22 1.56 9.81 -15.33
N ALA A 23 1.44 10.80 -16.22
CA ALA A 23 1.03 12.15 -15.84
C ALA A 23 -0.47 12.17 -15.49
N PRO A 24 -0.89 12.81 -14.40
CA PRO A 24 -2.31 12.89 -14.06
C PRO A 24 -3.09 13.65 -15.14
N GLN A 25 -4.29 13.19 -15.46
CA GLN A 25 -5.15 13.77 -16.49
C GLN A 25 -6.59 13.93 -15.99
N SER A 26 -7.28 14.95 -16.51
CA SER A 26 -8.71 15.10 -16.31
C SER A 26 -9.49 14.26 -17.32
N LEU A 27 -10.58 13.63 -16.85
CA LEU A 27 -11.56 12.96 -17.70
C LEU A 27 -12.72 13.92 -17.94
N VAL A 28 -13.09 14.15 -19.20
CA VAL A 28 -14.19 15.06 -19.56
C VAL A 28 -15.25 14.28 -20.33
N GLN A 29 -16.49 14.34 -19.85
CA GLN A 29 -17.62 13.68 -20.49
C GLN A 29 -18.11 14.47 -21.71
N ILE A 30 -18.08 13.84 -22.88
CA ILE A 30 -18.56 14.43 -24.13
C ILE A 30 -19.52 13.44 -24.81
N PRO A 31 -20.79 13.84 -25.09
CA PRO A 31 -21.41 15.12 -24.77
C PRO A 31 -21.64 15.30 -23.27
N GLN A 32 -21.82 16.54 -22.82
CA GLN A 32 -22.11 16.85 -21.42
C GLN A 32 -23.44 16.21 -20.99
N PRO A 33 -23.51 15.63 -19.78
CA PRO A 33 -24.70 14.93 -19.33
C PRO A 33 -25.83 15.91 -18.97
N THR A 34 -27.07 15.52 -19.28
CA THR A 34 -28.27 16.27 -18.90
C THR A 34 -28.46 16.26 -17.37
N PHE A 35 -29.30 17.17 -16.85
CA PHE A 35 -29.64 17.18 -15.43
C PHE A 35 -30.26 15.84 -14.98
N GLU A 36 -31.12 15.25 -15.79
CA GLU A 36 -31.76 13.96 -15.49
C GLU A 36 -30.72 12.83 -15.43
N GLN A 37 -29.76 12.81 -16.35
CA GLN A 37 -28.66 11.84 -16.37
C GLN A 37 -27.77 11.96 -15.12
N LYS A 38 -27.42 13.18 -14.71
CA LYS A 38 -26.69 13.42 -13.45
C LYS A 38 -27.47 12.93 -12.25
N ARG A 39 -28.73 13.35 -12.13
CA ARG A 39 -29.58 13.08 -10.96
C ARG A 39 -29.97 11.62 -10.82
N ALA A 40 -30.35 10.96 -11.91
CA ALA A 40 -30.93 9.61 -11.88
C ALA A 40 -29.89 8.50 -12.11
N LYS A 41 -28.79 8.79 -12.82
CA LYS A 41 -27.76 7.80 -13.20
C LYS A 41 -26.37 8.10 -12.63
N GLY A 42 -26.18 9.25 -11.98
CA GLY A 42 -24.88 9.63 -11.43
C GLY A 42 -23.81 9.90 -12.49
N ILE A 43 -24.19 10.22 -13.73
CA ILE A 43 -23.22 10.49 -14.80
C ILE A 43 -22.52 11.82 -14.50
N LEU A 44 -21.19 11.79 -14.40
CA LEU A 44 -20.38 12.97 -14.08
C LEU A 44 -20.04 13.79 -15.32
N SER A 45 -19.90 15.11 -15.17
CA SER A 45 -19.47 16.01 -16.25
C SER A 45 -17.97 15.92 -16.53
N PHE A 46 -17.17 15.72 -15.48
CA PHE A 46 -15.73 15.58 -15.53
C PHE A 46 -15.21 14.95 -14.23
N LEU A 47 -13.94 14.56 -14.23
CA LEU A 47 -13.14 14.21 -13.07
C LEU A 47 -11.76 14.83 -13.23
N ASP A 48 -11.30 15.57 -12.23
CA ASP A 48 -9.95 16.08 -12.15
C ASP A 48 -9.06 15.19 -11.28
N PRO A 49 -7.74 15.15 -11.55
CA PRO A 49 -6.81 14.48 -10.65
C PRO A 49 -6.79 15.18 -9.28
N LEU A 50 -6.63 14.43 -8.18
CA LEU A 50 -6.47 15.07 -6.87
C LEU A 50 -5.24 15.99 -6.85
N PRO A 51 -5.37 17.25 -6.39
CA PRO A 51 -4.24 18.15 -6.20
C PRO A 51 -3.29 17.58 -5.17
N ARG A 52 -1.98 17.76 -5.40
CA ARG A 52 -0.88 17.34 -4.51
C ARG A 52 -1.14 17.78 -3.06
N TRP A 53 -0.95 16.88 -2.09
CA TRP A 53 -1.28 17.14 -0.68
C TRP A 53 -0.50 18.34 -0.13
N GLU A 54 0.70 18.59 -0.65
CA GLU A 54 1.62 19.66 -0.27
C GLU A 54 1.01 21.06 -0.43
N ILE A 55 0.06 21.24 -1.35
CA ILE A 55 -0.63 22.52 -1.59
C ILE A 55 -2.04 22.58 -0.97
N SER A 56 -2.50 21.48 -0.37
CA SER A 56 -3.82 21.45 0.28
C SER A 56 -3.83 22.27 1.56
N GLN A 57 -5.00 22.77 1.92
CA GLN A 57 -5.26 23.44 3.20
C GLN A 57 -6.31 22.65 3.96
N PRO A 58 -6.20 22.49 5.30
CA PRO A 58 -7.16 21.74 6.08
C PRO A 58 -8.61 22.25 5.88
N GLY A 59 -9.49 21.42 5.29
CA GLY A 59 -10.90 21.75 5.11
C GLY A 59 -11.76 21.41 6.34
N ASN A 60 -11.39 20.36 7.09
CA ASN A 60 -12.12 19.94 8.29
C ASN A 60 -11.65 20.68 9.54
N VAL A 61 -12.12 21.90 9.71
CA VAL A 61 -11.83 22.71 10.89
C VAL A 61 -12.48 22.17 12.16
N LEU A 62 -13.59 21.44 12.08
CA LEU A 62 -14.38 21.09 13.27
C LEU A 62 -13.91 19.83 14.00
N ARG A 63 -13.26 18.88 13.33
CA ARG A 63 -12.77 17.63 13.95
C ARG A 63 -11.45 17.76 14.72
N VAL A 64 -10.80 18.93 14.68
CA VAL A 64 -9.38 19.02 15.07
C VAL A 64 -9.03 20.19 15.99
N PHE A 65 -10.04 20.87 16.51
CA PHE A 65 -9.92 21.86 17.58
C PHE A 65 -10.27 21.25 18.94
N GLU A 66 -9.47 20.29 19.40
CA GLU A 66 -9.44 19.97 20.82
C GLU A 66 -8.72 21.09 21.57
N ARG A 67 -9.33 21.59 22.66
CA ARG A 67 -8.71 22.61 23.52
C ARG A 67 -7.65 21.95 24.39
N GLY A 68 -6.49 22.60 24.50
CA GLY A 68 -5.45 22.25 25.48
C GLY A 68 -4.27 21.50 24.88
N GLY A 69 -3.30 22.22 24.33
CA GLY A 69 -2.02 21.65 23.92
C GLY A 69 -0.86 22.60 24.21
N LYS A 70 0.33 22.05 24.46
CA LYS A 70 1.59 22.80 24.65
C LYS A 70 2.04 23.51 23.36
N ARG A 71 3.13 24.30 23.44
CA ARG A 71 3.77 24.98 22.29
C ARG A 71 4.04 23.97 21.16
N ARG A 72 3.79 24.40 19.92
CA ARG A 72 4.03 23.56 18.73
C ARG A 72 5.52 23.47 18.42
N LEU A 73 5.92 22.29 17.95
CA LEU A 73 7.21 22.13 17.27
C LEU A 73 7.19 22.96 15.98
N GLU A 74 8.27 23.70 15.77
CA GLU A 74 8.55 24.28 14.46
C GLU A 74 9.42 23.28 13.69
N THR A 75 9.24 23.23 12.37
CA THR A 75 10.07 22.37 11.52
C THR A 75 11.54 22.71 11.78
N ALA A 76 12.35 21.70 12.10
CA ALA A 76 13.76 21.81 12.49
C ALA A 76 14.05 22.46 13.85
N LEU A 77 13.07 22.61 14.75
CA LEU A 77 13.28 23.08 16.13
C LEU A 77 12.67 22.08 17.15
N PRO A 78 13.45 21.12 17.66
CA PRO A 78 12.96 20.13 18.61
C PRO A 78 12.55 20.78 19.95
N ASP A 79 11.53 20.21 20.59
CA ASP A 79 11.08 20.57 21.94
C ASP A 79 11.54 19.47 22.89
N LYS A 80 12.44 19.85 23.78
CA LYS A 80 13.03 18.93 24.77
C LYS A 80 12.03 18.49 25.86
N ASP A 81 10.92 19.22 26.01
CA ASP A 81 9.93 18.98 27.07
C ASP A 81 8.69 18.23 26.52
N GLU A 82 8.80 17.65 25.32
CA GLU A 82 7.76 16.83 24.70
C GLU A 82 7.83 15.37 25.17
N ASP A 83 6.69 14.87 25.66
CA ASP A 83 6.56 13.49 26.09
C ASP A 83 6.60 12.55 24.86
N ALA A 84 7.58 11.65 24.81
CA ALA A 84 7.75 10.71 23.72
C ALA A 84 6.48 9.84 23.54
N GLY A 85 5.97 9.79 22.30
CA GLY A 85 4.78 9.00 21.96
C GLY A 85 3.45 9.55 22.51
N LYS A 86 3.43 10.73 23.14
CA LYS A 86 2.22 11.38 23.67
C LYS A 86 2.05 12.80 23.10
N PRO A 87 1.77 12.94 21.79
CA PRO A 87 1.58 14.25 21.18
C PRO A 87 0.29 14.92 21.69
N ASP A 88 0.43 15.86 22.62
CA ASP A 88 -0.65 16.69 23.20
C ASP A 88 -1.07 17.85 22.25
N LYS A 89 -1.27 17.53 20.98
CA LYS A 89 -1.12 18.48 19.87
C LYS A 89 -2.21 18.29 18.81
N GLY A 90 -3.28 19.11 18.80
CA GLY A 90 -4.25 19.28 17.67
C GLY A 90 -3.65 19.77 16.31
N LEU A 91 -4.38 20.36 15.36
CA LEU A 91 -3.76 20.75 14.06
C LEU A 91 -3.06 22.13 14.02
N SER A 92 -3.55 23.13 14.77
CA SER A 92 -3.09 24.53 14.68
C SER A 92 -3.13 25.25 16.04
N ALA A 93 -2.33 26.32 16.18
CA ALA A 93 -2.32 27.18 17.37
C ALA A 93 -3.42 28.26 17.34
N ARG A 94 -3.79 28.77 16.15
CA ARG A 94 -4.86 29.78 15.96
C ARG A 94 -5.44 29.71 14.55
N GLY A 95 -6.39 28.80 14.32
CA GLY A 95 -7.20 28.80 13.10
C GLY A 95 -6.46 28.44 11.81
N LEU A 96 -7.14 28.64 10.67
CA LEU A 96 -6.65 28.37 9.32
C LEU A 96 -5.49 29.31 8.96
N GLY A 97 -4.46 28.79 8.28
CA GLY A 97 -3.38 29.59 7.69
C GLY A 97 -2.18 29.93 8.59
N THR A 98 -2.15 29.49 9.85
CA THR A 98 -0.96 29.60 10.70
C THR A 98 -0.16 28.29 10.66
N ALA A 99 1.10 28.37 10.18
CA ALA A 99 1.98 27.24 9.86
C ALA A 99 1.58 26.44 8.60
N GLN A 100 2.58 25.94 7.85
CA GLN A 100 2.36 25.07 6.69
C GLN A 100 1.73 23.75 7.16
N ARG A 101 0.48 23.51 6.78
CA ARG A 101 -0.27 22.29 7.12
C ARG A 101 -1.01 21.78 5.90
N THR A 102 -0.90 20.47 5.68
CA THR A 102 -1.66 19.73 4.68
C THR A 102 -2.99 19.27 5.25
N ASP A 103 -4.01 19.12 4.42
CA ASP A 103 -5.25 18.49 4.82
C ASP A 103 -5.01 16.97 5.02
N PRO A 104 -5.22 16.41 6.23
CA PRO A 104 -5.03 14.99 6.47
C PRO A 104 -5.93 14.10 5.60
N VAL A 105 -7.07 14.60 5.11
CA VAL A 105 -7.93 13.89 4.17
C VAL A 105 -7.25 13.77 2.80
N TYR A 106 -6.66 14.86 2.28
CA TYR A 106 -5.92 14.81 1.01
C TYR A 106 -4.64 13.99 1.14
N LEU A 107 -3.91 14.13 2.26
CA LEU A 107 -2.76 13.29 2.55
C LEU A 107 -3.16 11.81 2.62
N GLY A 108 -4.23 11.49 3.34
CA GLY A 108 -4.77 10.13 3.45
C GLY A 108 -5.16 9.56 2.10
N LEU A 109 -5.91 10.31 1.29
CA LEU A 109 -6.30 9.91 -0.06
C LEU A 109 -5.09 9.65 -0.97
N GLN A 110 -4.00 10.41 -0.80
CA GLN A 110 -2.78 10.22 -1.57
C GLN A 110 -1.92 9.08 -1.04
N LYS A 111 -1.97 8.78 0.26
CA LYS A 111 -1.36 7.57 0.82
C LYS A 111 -2.12 6.32 0.43
N THR A 112 -3.46 6.39 0.30
CA THR A 112 -4.25 5.30 -0.28
C THR A 112 -4.01 5.10 -1.77
N ARG A 113 -3.25 5.96 -2.46
CA ARG A 113 -2.84 5.74 -3.87
C ARG A 113 -1.82 4.63 -4.06
N LEU A 114 -1.17 4.17 -2.98
CA LEU A 114 -0.42 2.91 -2.99
C LEU A 114 -1.31 1.73 -3.48
N LEU A 115 -2.63 1.85 -3.31
CA LEU A 115 -3.62 0.82 -3.67
C LEU A 115 -3.84 0.68 -5.18
N ASP A 116 -3.59 1.75 -5.97
CA ASP A 116 -4.05 1.89 -7.36
C ASP A 116 -5.41 1.16 -7.56
N PRO A 117 -6.48 1.63 -6.88
CA PRO A 117 -7.75 0.89 -6.80
C PRO A 117 -8.41 0.72 -8.17
N THR A 118 -8.03 1.57 -9.11
CA THR A 118 -8.41 1.54 -10.52
C THR A 118 -7.59 0.58 -11.37
N LEU A 119 -6.51 0.03 -10.82
CA LEU A 119 -5.57 -0.88 -11.47
C LEU A 119 -4.95 -0.23 -12.72
N ASN A 120 -4.66 1.07 -12.69
CA ASN A 120 -4.05 1.80 -13.79
C ASN A 120 -2.56 1.45 -13.99
N PHE A 121 -1.89 0.97 -12.95
CA PHE A 121 -0.47 0.68 -12.89
C PHE A 121 -0.20 -0.80 -12.67
N LEU A 122 0.96 -1.24 -13.14
CA LEU A 122 1.50 -2.55 -12.77
C LEU A 122 1.76 -2.58 -11.26
N GLY A 123 1.70 -3.77 -10.66
CA GLY A 123 2.23 -3.96 -9.32
C GLY A 123 3.73 -3.63 -9.27
N THR A 124 4.25 -3.42 -8.06
CA THR A 124 5.70 -3.21 -7.87
C THR A 124 6.50 -4.40 -8.38
N ASN A 125 5.97 -5.63 -8.21
CA ASN A 125 6.55 -6.87 -8.74
C ASN A 125 8.01 -7.09 -8.28
N ASP A 126 8.34 -6.61 -7.09
CA ASP A 126 9.70 -6.55 -6.55
C ASP A 126 9.90 -7.40 -5.29
N HIS A 127 8.83 -7.96 -4.73
CA HIS A 127 8.89 -8.87 -3.59
C HIS A 127 8.21 -10.20 -3.91
N ALA A 128 8.70 -11.27 -3.27
CA ALA A 128 8.03 -12.56 -3.36
C ALA A 128 6.64 -12.49 -2.73
N GLY A 129 5.65 -12.95 -3.49
CA GLY A 129 4.26 -12.83 -3.11
C GLY A 129 3.59 -11.49 -3.43
N ASP A 130 4.29 -10.58 -4.12
CA ASP A 130 3.77 -9.26 -4.52
C ASP A 130 3.75 -9.07 -6.04
N TYR A 131 3.23 -10.06 -6.77
CA TYR A 131 3.21 -10.01 -8.23
C TYR A 131 1.81 -9.85 -8.83
N ARG A 132 1.62 -8.77 -9.59
CA ARG A 132 0.41 -8.52 -10.38
C ARG A 132 0.67 -7.65 -11.60
N SER A 133 -0.23 -7.78 -12.57
CA SER A 133 -0.36 -6.86 -13.70
C SER A 133 -1.27 -5.67 -13.34
N SER A 134 -1.82 -5.00 -14.36
CA SER A 134 -2.77 -3.88 -14.24
C SER A 134 -4.13 -4.24 -14.85
N GLY A 135 -5.12 -3.36 -14.72
CA GLY A 135 -6.46 -3.50 -15.28
C GLY A 135 -7.13 -4.82 -14.92
N CYS A 136 -7.82 -5.42 -15.89
CA CYS A 136 -8.49 -6.70 -15.69
C CYS A 136 -7.51 -7.84 -15.36
N THR A 137 -6.28 -7.80 -15.89
CA THR A 137 -5.28 -8.86 -15.68
C THR A 137 -4.68 -8.83 -14.29
N ALA A 138 -4.76 -7.72 -13.55
CA ALA A 138 -4.30 -7.63 -12.16
C ALA A 138 -4.95 -8.67 -11.24
N CYS A 139 -6.23 -8.99 -11.48
CA CYS A 139 -6.96 -10.02 -10.74
C CYS A 139 -7.12 -11.31 -11.54
N HIS A 140 -7.31 -11.22 -12.85
CA HIS A 140 -7.70 -12.37 -13.67
C HIS A 140 -6.54 -13.13 -14.31
N VAL A 141 -5.30 -12.69 -14.17
CA VAL A 141 -4.10 -13.44 -14.60
C VAL A 141 -3.28 -13.74 -13.35
N ILE A 142 -3.09 -15.03 -13.06
CA ILE A 142 -2.57 -15.47 -11.76
C ILE A 142 -1.06 -15.57 -11.78
N TYR A 143 -0.45 -15.00 -10.76
CA TYR A 143 0.98 -15.08 -10.47
C TYR A 143 1.24 -16.06 -9.33
N ALA A 144 2.46 -16.59 -9.30
CA ALA A 144 2.93 -17.44 -8.21
C ALA A 144 3.27 -16.53 -7.01
N ASN A 145 2.33 -16.40 -6.08
CA ASN A 145 2.43 -15.45 -4.96
C ASN A 145 2.44 -16.10 -3.57
N ASP A 146 2.10 -17.38 -3.45
CA ASP A 146 1.93 -18.02 -2.15
C ASP A 146 1.96 -19.54 -2.32
N ARG A 147 2.76 -20.22 -1.49
CA ARG A 147 2.84 -21.70 -1.42
C ARG A 147 1.73 -22.33 -0.60
N ASP A 148 1.07 -21.58 0.30
CA ASP A 148 0.03 -22.12 1.16
C ASP A 148 -1.25 -22.37 0.35
N VAL A 149 -1.61 -23.65 0.23
CA VAL A 149 -2.80 -24.10 -0.52
C VAL A 149 -4.12 -23.54 0.03
N ARG A 150 -4.15 -23.08 1.29
CA ARG A 150 -5.35 -22.48 1.90
C ARG A 150 -5.69 -21.13 1.27
N HIS A 151 -4.69 -20.39 0.81
CA HIS A 151 -4.86 -19.05 0.24
C HIS A 151 -4.60 -19.03 -1.27
N SER A 152 -3.71 -19.89 -1.76
CA SER A 152 -3.34 -20.04 -3.17
C SER A 152 -4.17 -21.08 -3.95
N ALA A 153 -5.04 -21.83 -3.26
CA ALA A 153 -5.78 -22.94 -3.83
C ALA A 153 -4.83 -23.94 -4.54
N PHE A 154 -5.14 -24.32 -5.78
CA PHE A 154 -4.32 -25.25 -6.57
C PHE A 154 -3.08 -24.59 -7.21
N TYR A 155 -2.83 -23.29 -6.94
CA TYR A 155 -1.64 -22.59 -7.42
C TYR A 155 -0.43 -22.70 -6.47
N GLY A 156 -0.59 -23.23 -5.26
CA GLY A 156 0.49 -23.28 -4.26
C GLY A 156 1.75 -24.02 -4.71
N ALA A 157 1.61 -25.03 -5.58
CA ALA A 157 2.74 -25.71 -6.20
C ALA A 157 3.61 -24.80 -7.09
N ALA A 158 3.09 -23.63 -7.49
CA ALA A 158 3.82 -22.69 -8.32
C ALA A 158 4.83 -21.83 -7.54
N GLY A 159 4.74 -21.81 -6.20
CA GLY A 159 5.62 -21.01 -5.34
C GLY A 159 5.15 -19.57 -5.15
N ASN A 160 6.08 -18.72 -4.72
CA ASN A 160 5.85 -17.28 -4.47
C ASN A 160 6.79 -16.36 -5.25
N LEU A 161 7.55 -16.88 -6.22
CA LEU A 161 8.60 -16.12 -6.91
C LEU A 161 8.13 -15.43 -8.19
N GLY A 162 6.84 -15.50 -8.54
CA GLY A 162 6.33 -14.87 -9.77
C GLY A 162 7.05 -15.34 -11.04
N ARG A 163 7.49 -16.60 -11.10
CA ARG A 163 8.15 -17.18 -12.27
C ARG A 163 7.14 -17.83 -13.20
N SER A 164 7.33 -17.67 -14.51
CA SER A 164 6.41 -18.26 -15.48
C SER A 164 6.54 -19.78 -15.51
N GLN A 165 5.40 -20.47 -15.59
CA GLN A 165 5.31 -21.92 -15.81
C GLN A 165 4.53 -22.25 -17.09
N SER A 166 4.41 -21.26 -17.98
CA SER A 166 3.81 -21.45 -19.29
C SER A 166 4.77 -22.20 -20.23
N ALA A 167 4.21 -22.84 -21.26
CA ALA A 167 5.00 -23.40 -22.36
C ALA A 167 5.51 -22.33 -23.35
N ASP A 168 5.22 -21.05 -23.10
CA ASP A 168 5.65 -19.95 -23.96
C ASP A 168 7.17 -19.78 -23.88
N ILE A 169 7.86 -20.01 -25.00
CA ILE A 169 9.31 -19.94 -25.12
C ILE A 169 9.84 -18.50 -25.13
N SER A 170 8.97 -17.51 -25.35
CA SER A 170 9.34 -16.10 -25.34
C SER A 170 9.39 -15.49 -23.94
N ILE A 171 8.95 -16.24 -22.91
CA ILE A 171 8.97 -15.79 -21.52
C ILE A 171 10.09 -16.52 -20.76
N PRO A 172 11.09 -15.80 -20.21
CA PRO A 172 12.11 -16.39 -19.35
C PRO A 172 11.50 -17.12 -18.15
N LYS A 173 12.09 -18.25 -17.75
CA LYS A 173 11.56 -19.12 -16.67
C LYS A 173 12.32 -18.99 -15.36
N ASP A 174 13.46 -18.33 -15.40
CA ASP A 174 14.36 -18.03 -14.30
C ASP A 174 14.17 -16.61 -13.75
N GLU A 175 13.37 -15.78 -14.42
CA GLU A 175 13.00 -14.41 -14.06
C GLU A 175 11.64 -14.33 -13.35
N SER A 176 11.58 -13.46 -12.34
CA SER A 176 10.37 -13.10 -11.58
C SER A 176 9.55 -12.01 -12.28
N GLY A 177 8.31 -11.75 -11.84
CA GLY A 177 7.44 -10.74 -12.47
C GLY A 177 6.66 -11.25 -13.69
N HIS A 178 6.56 -12.56 -13.86
CA HIS A 178 5.75 -13.20 -14.89
C HIS A 178 4.60 -14.03 -14.30
N PRO A 179 3.42 -14.03 -14.94
CA PRO A 179 2.33 -14.85 -14.47
C PRO A 179 2.65 -16.34 -14.66
N ILE A 180 2.03 -17.19 -13.84
CA ILE A 180 2.14 -18.65 -13.96
C ILE A 180 1.84 -19.06 -15.40
N ARG A 181 0.75 -18.51 -15.95
CA ARG A 181 0.37 -18.59 -17.36
C ARG A 181 -0.25 -17.27 -17.80
N HIS A 182 0.03 -16.84 -19.03
CA HIS A 182 -0.61 -15.66 -19.61
C HIS A 182 -2.03 -16.02 -20.10
N GLN A 183 -2.96 -16.18 -19.14
CA GLN A 183 -4.32 -16.63 -19.40
C GLN A 183 -5.28 -16.03 -18.39
N LEU A 184 -6.44 -15.54 -18.85
CA LEU A 184 -7.53 -15.10 -17.98
C LEU A 184 -8.22 -16.28 -17.30
N THR A 185 -8.57 -16.10 -16.02
CA THR A 185 -9.31 -17.08 -15.23
C THR A 185 -10.38 -16.43 -14.36
N SER A 186 -11.45 -17.17 -14.09
CA SER A 186 -12.45 -16.85 -13.06
C SER A 186 -12.17 -17.56 -11.73
N ARG A 187 -11.10 -18.35 -11.65
CA ARG A 187 -10.66 -19.06 -10.45
C ARG A 187 -9.51 -18.29 -9.80
N ILE A 188 -9.83 -17.14 -9.20
CA ILE A 188 -8.85 -16.28 -8.55
C ILE A 188 -8.63 -16.76 -7.11
N PRO A 189 -7.39 -17.10 -6.69
CA PRO A 189 -7.11 -17.46 -5.31
C PRO A 189 -7.11 -16.21 -4.41
N THR A 190 -7.40 -16.38 -3.12
CA THR A 190 -7.42 -15.27 -2.16
C THR A 190 -6.05 -14.58 -2.04
N SER A 191 -4.95 -15.31 -2.25
CA SER A 191 -3.59 -14.74 -2.28
C SER A 191 -3.41 -13.69 -3.40
N GLN A 192 -4.15 -13.78 -4.51
CA GLN A 192 -4.12 -12.74 -5.55
C GLN A 192 -4.76 -11.43 -5.07
N CYS A 193 -5.76 -11.51 -4.18
CA CYS A 193 -6.39 -10.33 -3.59
C CYS A 193 -5.49 -9.65 -2.56
N MET A 194 -4.66 -10.41 -1.83
CA MET A 194 -3.77 -9.89 -0.78
C MET A 194 -2.78 -8.85 -1.27
N ILE A 195 -2.35 -8.97 -2.53
CA ILE A 195 -1.38 -8.09 -3.19
C ILE A 195 -1.85 -6.63 -3.20
N CYS A 196 -3.17 -6.41 -3.31
CA CYS A 196 -3.76 -5.08 -3.24
C CYS A 196 -4.44 -4.80 -1.89
N HIS A 197 -5.07 -5.81 -1.27
CA HIS A 197 -5.93 -5.65 -0.09
C HIS A 197 -5.22 -5.86 1.25
N MET A 198 -3.98 -5.40 1.34
CA MET A 198 -3.23 -5.31 2.60
C MET A 198 -3.12 -3.87 3.14
N HIS A 199 -3.49 -2.87 2.34
CA HIS A 199 -3.35 -1.44 2.67
C HIS A 199 -4.65 -0.66 2.47
N PRO A 200 -4.94 0.39 3.28
CA PRO A 200 -4.40 0.63 4.63
C PRO A 200 -5.05 -0.33 5.64
N GLY A 201 -4.49 -0.43 6.85
CA GLY A 201 -4.86 -1.38 7.92
C GLY A 201 -6.34 -1.43 8.37
N GLU A 202 -7.27 -0.80 7.66
CA GLU A 202 -8.71 -0.86 7.86
C GLU A 202 -9.40 -1.99 7.05
N ASN A 203 -8.79 -2.49 5.97
CA ASN A 203 -9.36 -3.56 5.12
C ASN A 203 -8.35 -4.70 4.88
N MET A 204 -7.72 -5.17 5.95
CA MET A 204 -6.76 -6.27 5.91
C MET A 204 -7.46 -7.59 5.55
N VAL A 205 -7.40 -7.99 4.27
CA VAL A 205 -7.80 -9.34 3.86
C VAL A 205 -6.95 -10.41 4.59
N ALA A 206 -5.78 -10.02 5.10
CA ALA A 206 -4.95 -10.85 5.97
C ALA A 206 -5.76 -11.42 7.16
N SER A 207 -6.64 -10.62 7.75
CA SER A 207 -7.47 -11.07 8.89
C SER A 207 -8.45 -12.19 8.50
N PHE A 208 -8.95 -12.20 7.27
CA PHE A 208 -9.78 -13.31 6.75
C PHE A 208 -8.97 -14.58 6.52
N MET A 209 -7.64 -14.46 6.36
CA MET A 209 -6.70 -15.58 6.31
C MET A 209 -6.22 -16.02 7.70
N GLY A 210 -6.64 -15.34 8.77
CA GLY A 210 -6.12 -15.57 10.12
C GLY A 210 -4.71 -15.01 10.34
N LEU A 211 -4.27 -14.11 9.48
CA LEU A 211 -2.98 -13.44 9.56
C LEU A 211 -3.13 -12.05 10.21
N THR A 212 -2.08 -11.62 10.89
CA THR A 212 -1.95 -10.27 11.45
C THR A 212 -0.62 -9.71 11.02
N TRP A 213 -0.46 -8.40 10.95
CA TRP A 213 0.89 -7.84 10.81
C TRP A 213 1.73 -8.31 12.01
N TRP A 214 2.91 -8.84 11.74
CA TRP A 214 3.89 -9.21 12.75
C TRP A 214 4.24 -8.01 13.65
N ASP A 215 4.44 -8.29 14.94
CA ASP A 215 4.74 -7.29 15.97
C ASP A 215 6.19 -6.78 15.93
N ASN A 216 7.02 -7.31 15.02
CA ASN A 216 8.44 -7.05 14.91
C ASN A 216 9.27 -7.46 16.15
N GLU A 217 8.71 -8.32 17.02
CA GLU A 217 9.36 -8.70 18.28
C GLU A 217 9.35 -10.23 18.49
N THR A 218 8.21 -10.86 18.25
CA THR A 218 8.01 -12.29 18.51
C THR A 218 8.90 -13.13 17.60
N ASP A 219 9.70 -14.02 18.20
CA ASP A 219 10.74 -14.83 17.52
C ASP A 219 11.74 -13.97 16.70
N GLY A 220 11.97 -12.73 17.13
CA GLY A 220 12.84 -11.77 16.46
C GLY A 220 14.30 -12.18 16.33
N ASP A 221 14.79 -13.14 17.12
CA ASP A 221 16.17 -13.68 16.97
C ASP A 221 16.41 -14.37 15.62
N LYS A 222 15.34 -14.72 14.88
CA LYS A 222 15.40 -15.25 13.51
C LYS A 222 15.25 -14.19 12.43
N MET A 223 14.74 -13.02 12.79
CA MET A 223 14.36 -11.95 11.86
C MET A 223 15.35 -10.78 11.88
N TYR A 224 16.15 -10.66 12.94
CA TYR A 224 17.19 -9.64 13.08
C TYR A 224 18.60 -10.26 13.02
N PRO A 225 19.59 -9.53 12.50
CA PRO A 225 20.98 -9.99 12.54
C PRO A 225 21.49 -10.06 13.99
N ALA A 226 22.41 -11.00 14.25
CA ALA A 226 23.01 -11.19 15.57
C ALA A 226 23.82 -9.97 16.06
N GLN A 227 24.32 -9.16 15.13
CA GLN A 227 24.92 -7.86 15.39
C GLN A 227 24.04 -6.79 14.74
N GLN A 228 23.76 -5.72 15.47
CA GLN A 228 22.93 -4.63 14.97
C GLN A 228 23.51 -4.05 13.69
N HIS A 229 22.65 -3.91 12.68
CA HIS A 229 22.97 -3.27 11.42
C HIS A 229 22.54 -1.80 11.48
N ASP A 230 23.49 -0.90 11.30
CA ASP A 230 23.25 0.56 11.27
C ASP A 230 23.46 1.05 9.83
N PRO A 231 22.38 1.11 9.02
CA PRO A 231 22.49 1.43 7.60
C PRO A 231 22.97 2.87 7.37
N SER A 232 23.73 3.07 6.29
CA SER A 232 24.05 4.42 5.82
C SER A 232 22.80 5.11 5.23
N GLN A 233 22.79 6.45 5.12
CA GLN A 233 21.65 7.17 4.51
C GLN A 233 21.33 6.70 3.08
N SER A 234 22.34 6.39 2.27
CA SER A 234 22.15 5.84 0.92
C SER A 234 21.55 4.44 0.93
N GLU A 235 21.90 3.65 1.94
CA GLU A 235 21.32 2.32 2.13
C GLU A 235 19.88 2.42 2.62
N GLU A 236 19.58 3.31 3.57
CA GLU A 236 18.22 3.58 4.02
C GLU A 236 17.32 3.95 2.85
N GLN A 237 17.77 4.89 1.99
CA GLN A 237 17.01 5.27 0.80
C GLN A 237 16.77 4.08 -0.14
N THR A 238 17.78 3.24 -0.34
CA THR A 238 17.67 2.06 -1.22
C THR A 238 16.66 1.06 -0.68
N LYS A 239 16.73 0.73 0.61
CA LYS A 239 15.82 -0.20 1.26
C LYS A 239 14.39 0.35 1.35
N LEU A 240 14.23 1.63 1.66
CA LEU A 240 12.91 2.27 1.75
C LEU A 240 12.22 2.47 0.40
N ASN A 241 12.97 2.43 -0.71
CA ASN A 241 12.38 2.45 -2.04
C ASN A 241 11.63 1.14 -2.37
N SER A 242 12.04 0.01 -1.79
CA SER A 242 11.37 -1.29 -1.98
C SER A 242 10.41 -1.61 -0.84
N ASN A 243 10.83 -1.41 0.42
CA ASN A 243 10.00 -1.67 1.59
C ASN A 243 9.86 -0.40 2.45
N PRO A 244 8.68 0.23 2.49
CA PRO A 244 8.48 1.48 3.23
C PRO A 244 8.45 1.30 4.76
N GLU A 245 8.55 0.06 5.26
CA GLU A 245 8.58 -0.24 6.69
C GLU A 245 9.93 0.12 7.33
N ALA A 246 9.91 1.01 8.33
CA ALA A 246 11.13 1.45 9.00
C ALA A 246 11.89 0.31 9.72
N ALA A 247 11.21 -0.71 10.23
CA ALA A 247 11.85 -1.84 10.90
C ALA A 247 12.69 -2.70 9.94
N SER A 248 12.29 -2.78 8.66
CA SER A 248 13.01 -3.53 7.63
C SER A 248 14.45 -3.05 7.45
N LEU A 249 14.73 -1.77 7.70
CA LEU A 249 16.08 -1.18 7.62
C LEU A 249 17.14 -1.95 8.41
N ARG A 250 16.72 -2.49 9.56
CA ARG A 250 17.57 -3.23 10.51
C ARG A 250 17.26 -4.73 10.52
N GLY A 251 16.21 -5.14 9.84
CA GLY A 251 15.74 -6.52 9.74
C GLY A 251 16.39 -7.28 8.59
N LEU A 252 16.42 -8.60 8.69
CA LEU A 252 16.89 -9.47 7.61
C LEU A 252 15.94 -9.49 6.42
N TRP A 253 14.67 -9.10 6.61
CA TRP A 253 13.66 -9.06 5.56
C TRP A 253 13.76 -7.84 4.63
N SER A 254 14.75 -6.96 4.81
CA SER A 254 15.18 -6.07 3.72
C SER A 254 15.80 -6.85 2.56
N GLU A 255 16.31 -8.05 2.83
CA GLU A 255 16.96 -8.89 1.82
C GLU A 255 15.94 -9.80 1.16
N GLN A 256 15.81 -9.68 -0.17
CA GLN A 256 14.82 -10.43 -0.94
C GLN A 256 14.99 -11.95 -0.79
N GLU A 257 16.24 -12.45 -0.74
CA GLU A 257 16.49 -13.89 -0.56
C GLU A 257 16.02 -14.43 0.79
N PHE A 258 16.05 -13.60 1.83
CA PHE A 258 15.54 -13.94 3.15
C PHE A 258 14.01 -13.97 3.10
N LEU A 259 13.40 -12.89 2.60
CA LEU A 259 11.94 -12.76 2.47
C LEU A 259 11.31 -13.86 1.61
N ASN A 260 12.02 -14.35 0.58
CA ASN A 260 11.55 -15.45 -0.26
C ASN A 260 11.24 -16.75 0.51
N LYS A 261 11.86 -16.89 1.70
CA LYS A 261 11.87 -18.12 2.51
C LYS A 261 11.08 -18.00 3.82
N THR A 262 10.72 -16.80 4.26
CA THR A 262 10.12 -16.58 5.59
C THR A 262 8.82 -17.35 5.82
N GLY A 263 8.02 -17.56 4.77
CA GLY A 263 6.78 -18.35 4.86
C GLY A 263 6.93 -19.85 4.65
N THR A 264 8.14 -20.37 4.39
CA THR A 264 8.28 -21.81 4.09
C THR A 264 8.14 -22.66 5.36
N PRO A 265 7.77 -23.95 5.23
CA PRO A 265 7.73 -24.86 6.37
C PRO A 265 9.06 -24.95 7.11
N GLU A 266 10.19 -24.86 6.41
CA GLU A 266 11.53 -24.95 6.99
C GLU A 266 11.89 -23.71 7.82
N PHE A 267 11.45 -22.52 7.40
CA PHE A 267 11.63 -21.31 8.19
C PHE A 267 10.71 -21.33 9.41
N ASN A 268 9.42 -21.61 9.19
CA ASN A 268 8.42 -21.66 10.24
C ASN A 268 8.72 -22.73 11.31
N ALA A 269 9.37 -23.84 10.97
CA ALA A 269 9.81 -24.84 11.94
C ALA A 269 10.87 -24.34 12.95
N GLN A 270 11.53 -23.21 12.67
CA GLN A 270 12.49 -22.58 13.58
C GLN A 270 11.84 -21.64 14.58
N LEU A 271 10.59 -21.23 14.32
CA LEU A 271 9.81 -20.31 15.15
C LEU A 271 9.08 -21.07 16.25
N LYS A 272 8.80 -20.40 17.37
CA LYS A 272 8.21 -21.03 18.56
C LYS A 272 6.82 -20.50 18.88
N ARG A 273 6.57 -19.24 18.53
CA ARG A 273 5.42 -18.45 18.98
C ARG A 273 4.60 -17.90 17.82
N THR A 274 5.23 -17.71 16.66
CA THR A 274 4.55 -17.21 15.45
C THR A 274 4.73 -18.16 14.26
N GLN A 275 3.92 -17.95 13.23
CA GLN A 275 4.06 -18.55 11.91
C GLN A 275 3.89 -17.44 10.89
N PHE A 276 4.88 -17.27 10.00
CA PHE A 276 4.82 -16.28 8.95
C PHE A 276 4.13 -16.80 7.70
N ALA A 277 3.40 -15.91 7.04
CA ALA A 277 2.83 -16.11 5.72
C ALA A 277 3.91 -16.20 4.63
N ASP A 278 3.55 -16.76 3.47
CA ASP A 278 4.46 -16.86 2.31
C ASP A 278 4.30 -15.70 1.32
N SER A 279 3.20 -14.95 1.44
CA SER A 279 2.91 -13.74 0.66
C SER A 279 3.29 -12.47 1.44
N HIS A 280 4.17 -11.65 0.87
CA HIS A 280 4.73 -10.46 1.52
C HIS A 280 4.56 -9.23 0.63
N GLY A 281 3.34 -8.74 0.49
CA GLY A 281 3.15 -7.50 -0.27
C GLY A 281 3.89 -6.32 0.38
N HIS A 282 4.63 -5.60 -0.46
CA HIS A 282 5.56 -4.52 -0.12
C HIS A 282 6.66 -4.93 0.88
N GLY A 283 6.96 -6.23 0.96
CA GLY A 283 7.99 -6.78 1.86
C GLY A 283 7.56 -6.85 3.33
N TRP A 284 6.28 -6.62 3.65
CA TRP A 284 5.78 -6.68 5.01
C TRP A 284 5.58 -8.12 5.48
N ILE A 285 5.78 -8.34 6.78
CA ILE A 285 5.67 -9.65 7.42
C ILE A 285 4.31 -9.78 8.13
N PHE A 286 3.65 -10.91 7.87
CA PHE A 286 2.36 -11.30 8.45
C PHE A 286 2.42 -12.69 9.06
#